data_AF-A0A2N1V8M7-F1
#
_entry.id   AF-A0A2N1V8M7-F1
#
_cell.length_a   1.000
_cell.length_b   1.000
_cell.length_c   1.000
_cell.angle_alpha   90.00
_cell.angle_beta   90.00
_cell.angle_gamma   90.00
#
_symmetry.space_group_name_H-M   'P 1'
#
loop_
_entity.id
_entity.type
_entity.pdbx_description
1 polymer ?
#
loop_
_entity_poly.entity_id
_entity_poly.type
_entity_poly.pdbx_seq_one_letter_code
_entity_poly.pdbx_strand_id
1 'polypeptide(L)'
;MQKNLKTYPSNITLLLGGYNCPFSLEVAFCNLAKELKININILYVYGIAEVESAIFLGRRNFETKDIMYKLISKDTSYLVKDVMLFLIYNKMEFETGDYVMELNNNLIIKQNSQSYSKEVSSFLESWSYEDWRKNTGYIYIENSIIYFQTRKNIETTSNLEIEYFNFLRTTNLTWLDKPNWK
;
A
#
# COMPACT_ATOMS: atom_id res chain seq x y z
N MET A 1 29.55 -20.51 15.14
CA MET A 1 29.44 -19.10 14.69
C MET A 1 28.02 -18.61 14.94
N GLN A 2 27.80 -17.89 16.04
CA GLN A 2 26.56 -17.14 16.24
C GLN A 2 26.51 -16.05 15.17
N LYS A 3 25.59 -16.16 14.20
CA LYS A 3 25.31 -15.08 13.26
C LYS A 3 24.95 -13.86 14.11
N ASN A 4 25.65 -12.74 13.91
CA ASN A 4 25.28 -11.44 14.45
C ASN A 4 23.77 -11.24 14.28
N LEU A 5 23.02 -11.34 15.38
CA LEU A 5 21.64 -10.90 15.41
C LEU A 5 21.72 -9.41 15.11
N LYS A 6 21.35 -9.01 13.89
CA LYS A 6 21.08 -7.61 13.60
C LYS A 6 20.08 -7.16 14.65
N THR A 7 20.54 -6.32 15.57
CA THR A 7 19.67 -5.68 16.54
C THR A 7 18.80 -4.71 15.75
N TYR A 8 17.53 -5.07 15.56
CA TYR A 8 16.56 -4.13 15.01
C TYR A 8 16.37 -2.97 15.99
N PRO A 9 16.13 -1.75 15.50
CA PRO A 9 15.73 -0.66 16.36
C PRO A 9 14.45 -1.04 17.12
N SER A 10 14.37 -0.66 18.39
CA SER A 10 13.22 -0.95 19.27
C SER A 10 11.95 -0.22 18.84
N ASN A 11 12.08 0.85 18.04
CA ASN A 11 10.98 1.63 17.50
C ASN A 11 11.23 1.88 16.00
N ILE A 12 10.23 1.57 15.18
CA ILE A 12 10.24 1.81 13.74
C ILE A 12 9.00 2.61 13.39
N THR A 13 9.16 3.72 12.69
CA THR A 13 8.05 4.40 12.01
C THR A 13 8.13 4.09 10.53
N LEU A 14 7.04 3.54 9.98
CA LEU A 14 6.87 3.31 8.56
C LEU A 14 5.94 4.38 7.99
N LEU A 15 6.42 5.08 6.96
CA LEU A 15 5.61 5.95 6.12
C LEU A 15 5.26 5.18 4.85
N LEU A 16 3.98 4.91 4.65
CA LEU A 16 3.47 4.18 3.49
C LEU A 16 2.75 5.15 2.56
N GLY A 17 3.18 5.22 1.30
CA GLY A 17 2.50 5.97 0.26
C GLY A 17 2.20 5.09 -0.95
N GLY A 18 1.69 5.70 -2.01
CA GLY A 18 1.34 5.00 -3.24
C GLY A 18 -0.02 4.30 -3.14
N TYR A 19 -0.09 3.06 -3.60
CA TYR A 19 -1.33 2.30 -3.64
C TYR A 19 -1.85 1.92 -2.25
N ASN A 20 -3.15 1.67 -2.16
CA ASN A 20 -3.80 1.27 -0.91
C ASN A 20 -3.16 0.00 -0.32
N CYS A 21 -2.66 0.09 0.90
CA CYS A 21 -2.14 -1.05 1.65
C CYS A 21 -3.32 -1.93 2.14
N PRO A 22 -3.34 -3.23 1.83
CA PRO A 22 -4.31 -4.15 2.41
C PRO A 22 -4.26 -4.12 3.94
N PHE A 23 -5.42 -4.21 4.59
CA PHE A 23 -5.47 -4.25 6.05
C PHE A 23 -4.80 -5.53 6.59
N SER A 24 -4.94 -6.64 5.87
CA SER A 24 -4.24 -7.90 6.19
C SER A 24 -2.71 -7.74 6.25
N LEU A 25 -2.13 -6.92 5.38
CA LEU A 25 -0.69 -6.63 5.36
C LEU A 25 -0.27 -5.76 6.56
N GLU A 26 -1.06 -4.75 6.92
CA GLU A 26 -0.80 -3.95 8.13
C GLU A 26 -0.83 -4.82 9.39
N VAL A 27 -1.82 -5.71 9.49
CA VAL A 27 -1.90 -6.70 10.59
C VAL A 27 -0.68 -7.61 10.59
N ALA A 28 -0.22 -8.07 9.43
CA ALA A 28 1.00 -8.88 9.31
C ALA A 28 2.24 -8.14 9.80
N PHE A 29 2.41 -6.85 9.46
CA PHE A 29 3.50 -6.03 10.01
C PHE A 29 3.41 -5.89 11.52
N CYS A 30 2.22 -5.68 12.07
CA CYS A 30 2.02 -5.60 13.52
C CYS A 30 2.35 -6.92 14.22
N ASN A 31 2.00 -8.07 13.64
CA ASN A 31 2.34 -9.39 14.20
C ASN A 31 3.84 -9.65 14.18
N LEU A 32 4.50 -9.37 13.05
CA LEU A 32 5.95 -9.49 12.93
C LEU A 32 6.68 -8.57 13.93
N ALA A 33 6.21 -7.33 14.10
CA ALA A 33 6.78 -6.40 15.06
C ALA A 33 6.68 -6.93 16.50
N LYS A 34 5.55 -7.54 16.88
CA LYS A 34 5.37 -8.19 18.19
C LYS A 34 6.35 -9.34 18.39
N GLU A 35 6.51 -10.22 17.40
CA GLU A 35 7.47 -11.33 17.47
C GLU A 35 8.90 -10.84 17.67
N LEU A 36 9.27 -9.77 16.95
CA LEU A 36 10.60 -9.16 17.03
C LEU A 36 10.77 -8.23 18.24
N LYS A 37 9.72 -8.04 19.06
CA LYS A 37 9.68 -7.11 20.19
C LYS A 37 10.05 -5.67 19.79
N ILE A 38 9.53 -5.24 18.65
CA ILE A 38 9.68 -3.90 18.08
C ILE A 38 8.35 -3.16 18.19
N ASN A 39 8.40 -1.89 18.58
CA ASN A 39 7.26 -1.00 18.45
C ASN A 39 7.21 -0.46 17.01
N ILE A 40 6.09 -0.70 16.32
CA ILE A 40 5.89 -0.19 14.96
C ILE A 40 4.79 0.87 14.94
N ASN A 41 5.07 1.99 14.30
CA ASN A 41 4.09 3.04 14.02
C ASN A 41 3.94 3.18 12.50
N ILE A 42 2.74 2.87 11.99
CA ILE A 42 2.46 2.91 10.56
C ILE A 42 1.62 4.15 10.28
N LEU A 43 2.11 5.00 9.39
CA LEU A 43 1.42 6.20 8.93
C LEU A 43 1.31 6.15 7.42
N TYR A 44 0.19 6.65 6.92
CA TYR A 44 -0.15 6.68 5.52
C TYR A 44 0.03 8.09 4.99
N VAL A 45 0.66 8.21 3.83
CA VAL A 45 0.90 9.48 3.16
C VAL A 45 0.09 9.50 1.88
N TYR A 46 -0.74 10.52 1.73
CA TYR A 46 -1.47 10.77 0.50
C TYR A 46 -0.93 12.03 -0.17
N GLY A 47 -0.71 11.96 -1.47
CA GLY A 47 -0.32 13.06 -2.33
C GLY A 47 -0.49 12.65 -3.79
N ILE A 48 -0.48 13.63 -4.68
CA ILE A 48 -0.48 13.41 -6.14
C ILE A 48 0.75 14.07 -6.74
N ALA A 49 1.28 13.51 -7.82
CA ALA A 49 2.53 13.95 -8.42
C ALA A 49 2.46 15.40 -8.93
N GLU A 50 1.29 15.83 -9.36
CA GLU A 50 0.97 17.13 -9.92
C GLU A 50 0.99 18.26 -8.89
N VAL A 51 0.89 17.95 -7.61
CA VAL A 51 0.73 18.93 -6.52
C VAL A 51 1.85 18.81 -5.50
N GLU A 52 1.81 17.77 -4.67
CA GLU A 52 2.74 17.55 -3.58
C GLU A 52 2.66 16.08 -3.13
N SER A 53 3.79 15.48 -2.76
CA SER A 53 3.87 14.05 -2.43
C SER A 53 3.31 13.68 -1.05
N ALA A 54 3.07 14.65 -0.17
CA ALA A 54 2.67 14.42 1.23
C ALA A 54 1.67 15.48 1.72
N ILE A 55 0.50 15.53 1.09
CA ILE A 55 -0.56 16.50 1.40
C ILE A 55 -1.30 16.13 2.68
N PHE A 56 -1.65 14.85 2.81
CA PHE A 56 -2.32 14.33 4.00
C PHE A 56 -1.50 13.23 4.66
N LEU A 57 -1.61 13.18 5.98
CA LEU A 57 -1.08 12.11 6.81
C LEU A 57 -2.25 11.38 7.47
N GLY A 58 -2.25 10.06 7.38
CA GLY A 58 -3.32 9.23 7.89
C GLY A 58 -2.84 8.12 8.79
N ARG A 59 -3.77 7.60 9.59
CA ARG A 59 -3.60 6.39 10.38
C ARG A 59 -4.82 5.52 10.23
N ARG A 60 -4.63 4.20 10.16
CA ARG A 60 -5.75 3.29 10.07
C ARG A 60 -6.50 3.19 11.39
N ASN A 61 -7.82 3.29 11.32
CA ASN A 61 -8.71 2.86 12.38
C ASN A 61 -8.91 1.34 12.24
N PHE A 62 -8.50 0.57 13.24
CA PHE A 62 -8.57 -0.90 13.20
C PHE A 62 -9.99 -1.45 13.31
N GLU A 63 -10.95 -0.69 13.84
CA GLU A 63 -12.35 -1.10 13.94
C GLU A 63 -13.04 -0.98 12.58
N THR A 64 -12.88 0.16 11.90
CA THR A 64 -13.50 0.42 10.59
C THR A 64 -12.64 -0.07 9.41
N LYS A 65 -11.36 -0.35 9.65
CA LYS A 65 -10.31 -0.63 8.65
C LYS A 65 -9.99 0.53 7.72
N ASP A 66 -10.61 1.69 7.90
CA ASP A 66 -10.37 2.88 7.07
C ASP A 66 -9.15 3.65 7.53
N ILE A 67 -8.47 4.30 6.58
CA ILE A 67 -7.40 5.25 6.89
C ILE A 67 -8.02 6.62 7.09
N MET A 68 -7.81 7.18 8.27
CA MET A 68 -8.28 8.51 8.67
C MET A 68 -7.17 9.51 8.42
N TYR A 69 -7.33 10.33 7.38
CA TYR A 69 -6.37 11.33 6.94
C TYR A 69 -6.65 12.71 7.55
N LYS A 70 -5.56 13.45 7.80
CA LYS A 70 -5.58 14.87 8.14
C LYS A 70 -4.65 15.63 7.22
N LEU A 71 -5.07 16.84 6.86
CA LEU A 71 -4.25 17.75 6.06
C LEU A 71 -3.00 18.13 6.87
N ILE A 72 -1.83 17.98 6.26
CA ILE A 72 -0.54 18.39 6.84
C ILE A 72 0.20 19.43 5.99
N SER A 73 -0.12 19.52 4.71
CA SER A 73 0.45 20.54 3.83
C SER A 73 0.04 21.94 4.28
N LYS A 74 0.97 22.89 4.15
CA LYS A 74 0.73 24.32 4.41
C LYS A 74 0.37 25.09 3.14
N ASP A 75 0.76 24.56 1.99
CA ASP A 75 0.65 25.23 0.69
C ASP A 75 -0.52 24.68 -0.13
N THR A 76 -1.07 23.53 0.27
CA THR A 76 -2.21 22.88 -0.35
C THR A 76 -3.41 22.90 0.59
N SER A 77 -4.57 23.28 0.08
CA SER A 77 -5.87 23.04 0.73
C SER A 77 -6.71 22.07 -0.11
N TYR A 78 -7.88 21.68 0.39
CA TYR A 78 -8.77 20.77 -0.33
C TYR A 78 -10.20 21.26 -0.34
N LEU A 79 -10.94 20.77 -1.34
CA LEU A 79 -12.37 20.94 -1.51
C LEU A 79 -12.98 19.57 -1.76
N VAL A 80 -14.23 19.39 -1.33
CA VAL A 80 -15.03 18.21 -1.67
C VAL A 80 -16.20 18.67 -2.53
N LYS A 81 -16.33 18.13 -3.75
CA LYS A 81 -17.45 18.39 -4.64
C LYS A 81 -18.07 17.07 -5.05
N ASP A 82 -19.36 16.85 -4.77
CA ASP A 82 -20.09 15.63 -5.11
C ASP A 82 -19.32 14.34 -4.76
N VAL A 83 -18.74 14.29 -3.54
CA VAL A 83 -17.87 13.23 -2.99
C VAL A 83 -16.47 13.07 -3.60
N MET A 84 -16.10 13.88 -4.60
CA MET A 84 -14.77 13.87 -5.19
C MET A 84 -13.82 14.81 -4.45
N LEU A 85 -12.57 14.40 -4.30
CA LEU A 85 -11.51 15.19 -3.72
C LEU A 85 -10.88 16.10 -4.78
N PHE A 86 -10.86 17.39 -4.47
CA PHE A 86 -10.14 18.40 -5.22
C PHE A 86 -9.04 19.01 -4.33
N LEU A 87 -7.87 19.25 -4.92
CA LEU A 87 -6.76 19.91 -4.26
C LEU A 87 -6.62 21.32 -4.81
N ILE A 88 -6.42 22.28 -3.92
CA ILE A 88 -6.09 23.66 -4.30
C ILE A 88 -4.63 23.90 -4.00
N TYR A 89 -3.85 24.15 -5.04
CA TYR A 89 -2.43 24.47 -4.94
C TYR A 89 -2.10 25.61 -5.88
N ASN A 90 -1.38 26.62 -5.41
CA ASN A 90 -1.05 27.84 -6.18
C ASN A 90 -2.27 28.50 -6.86
N LYS A 91 -3.42 28.53 -6.16
CA LYS A 91 -4.72 29.04 -6.65
C LYS A 91 -5.29 28.29 -7.86
N MET A 92 -4.74 27.13 -8.19
CA MET A 92 -5.27 26.21 -9.20
C MET A 92 -5.95 25.04 -8.52
N GLU A 93 -6.99 24.53 -9.17
CA GLU A 93 -7.76 23.39 -8.71
C GLU A 93 -7.33 22.13 -9.49
N PHE A 94 -7.09 21.04 -8.77
CA PHE A 94 -6.69 19.75 -9.30
C PHE A 94 -7.69 18.68 -8.85
N GLU A 95 -8.37 18.06 -9.81
CA GLU A 95 -9.22 16.90 -9.55
C GLU A 95 -8.33 15.67 -9.36
N THR A 96 -8.46 14.97 -8.23
CA THR A 96 -7.61 13.79 -7.97
C THR A 96 -8.18 12.50 -8.55
N GLY A 97 -9.47 12.49 -8.91
CA GLY A 97 -10.20 11.30 -9.30
C GLY A 97 -10.66 10.43 -8.11
N ASP A 98 -10.24 10.76 -6.88
CA ASP A 98 -10.52 9.97 -5.69
C ASP A 98 -11.74 10.45 -4.93
N TYR A 99 -12.41 9.52 -4.28
CA TYR A 99 -13.58 9.80 -3.46
C TYR A 99 -13.18 10.12 -2.03
N VAL A 100 -13.92 11.01 -1.37
CA VAL A 100 -13.67 11.40 0.00
C VAL A 100 -14.96 11.43 0.82
N MET A 101 -14.84 10.96 2.05
CA MET A 101 -15.88 11.08 3.08
C MET A 101 -15.30 11.80 4.28
N GLU A 102 -15.97 12.85 4.73
CA GLU A 102 -15.60 13.58 5.94
C GLU A 102 -16.24 12.93 7.17
N LEU A 103 -15.44 12.65 8.19
CA LEU A 103 -15.90 12.05 9.44
C LEU A 103 -15.09 12.61 10.63
N ASN A 104 -15.76 13.32 11.55
CA ASN A 104 -15.17 13.83 12.79
C ASN A 104 -13.85 14.59 12.59
N ASN A 105 -13.80 15.54 11.66
CA ASN A 105 -12.61 16.32 11.27
C ASN A 105 -11.45 15.47 10.68
N ASN A 106 -11.75 14.29 10.15
CA ASN A 106 -10.81 13.50 9.35
C ASN A 106 -11.43 13.22 7.98
N LEU A 107 -10.57 12.89 7.03
CA LEU A 107 -10.97 12.44 5.70
C LEU A 107 -10.72 10.94 5.56
N ILE A 108 -11.71 10.22 5.04
CA ILE A 108 -11.51 8.88 4.49
C ILE A 108 -11.38 9.07 2.99
N ILE A 109 -10.17 8.88 2.47
CA ILE A 109 -9.89 8.98 1.03
C ILE A 109 -9.94 7.57 0.45
N LYS A 110 -10.80 7.34 -0.54
CA LYS A 110 -10.96 6.09 -1.26
C LYS A 110 -10.52 6.30 -2.70
N GLN A 111 -9.49 5.55 -3.10
CA GLN A 111 -9.00 5.60 -4.46
C GLN A 111 -10.10 5.25 -5.46
N ASN A 112 -10.09 5.89 -6.62
CA ASN A 112 -11.04 5.56 -7.68
C ASN A 112 -11.02 4.05 -7.97
N SER A 113 -12.20 3.44 -8.09
CA SER A 113 -12.35 2.02 -8.41
C SER A 113 -11.77 1.63 -9.78
N GLN A 114 -11.54 2.60 -10.67
CA GLN A 114 -10.86 2.39 -11.95
C GLN A 114 -9.33 2.30 -11.82
N SER A 115 -8.77 2.83 -10.73
CA SER A 115 -7.32 2.82 -10.48
C SER A 115 -6.81 1.48 -9.94
N TYR A 116 -7.69 0.53 -9.61
CA TYR A 116 -7.32 -0.74 -9.00
C TYR A 116 -8.23 -1.90 -9.39
N SER A 117 -7.64 -3.07 -9.65
CA SER A 117 -8.42 -4.32 -9.78
C SER A 117 -9.02 -4.70 -8.43
N LYS A 118 -10.36 -4.65 -8.33
CA LYS A 118 -11.11 -5.11 -7.14
C LYS A 118 -10.81 -6.56 -6.79
N GLU A 119 -10.52 -7.37 -7.80
CA GLU A 119 -10.17 -8.77 -7.67
C GLU A 119 -8.83 -8.93 -6.94
N VAL A 120 -7.80 -8.19 -7.38
CA VAL A 120 -6.48 -8.18 -6.72
C VAL A 120 -6.57 -7.66 -5.30
N SER A 121 -7.32 -6.59 -5.07
CA SER A 121 -7.50 -6.05 -3.72
C SER A 121 -8.14 -7.07 -2.79
N SER A 122 -9.20 -7.75 -3.25
CA SER A 122 -9.87 -8.80 -2.46
C SER A 122 -8.95 -10.00 -2.21
N PHE A 123 -8.17 -10.40 -3.22
CA PHE A 123 -7.21 -11.49 -3.11
C PHE A 123 -6.12 -11.20 -2.07
N LEU A 124 -5.47 -10.03 -2.16
CA LEU A 124 -4.44 -9.65 -1.18
C LEU A 124 -5.02 -9.44 0.22
N GLU A 125 -6.24 -8.90 0.34
CA GLU A 125 -6.92 -8.77 1.64
C GLU A 125 -7.23 -10.15 2.26
N SER A 126 -7.40 -11.20 1.46
CA SER A 126 -7.66 -12.56 1.95
C SER A 126 -6.42 -13.26 2.53
N TRP A 127 -5.21 -12.73 2.30
CA TRP A 127 -3.97 -13.33 2.77
C TRP A 127 -3.85 -13.32 4.29
N SER A 128 -3.48 -14.47 4.84
CA SER A 128 -3.13 -14.63 6.24
C SER A 128 -1.74 -14.05 6.54
N TYR A 129 -1.38 -14.04 7.82
CA TYR A 129 -0.03 -13.67 8.24
C TYR A 129 1.04 -14.56 7.60
N GLU A 130 0.81 -15.87 7.52
CA GLU A 130 1.78 -16.80 6.91
C GLU A 130 1.91 -16.60 5.40
N ASP A 131 0.82 -16.25 4.72
CA ASP A 131 0.87 -15.88 3.30
C ASP A 131 1.75 -14.64 3.08
N TRP A 132 1.59 -13.61 3.92
CA TRP A 132 2.44 -12.41 3.87
C TRP A 132 3.91 -12.66 4.25
N ARG A 133 4.17 -13.68 5.09
CA ARG A 133 5.55 -14.13 5.36
C ARG A 133 6.15 -14.88 4.18
N LYS A 134 5.34 -15.66 3.47
CA LYS A 134 5.77 -16.45 2.32
C LYS A 134 5.97 -15.61 1.07
N ASN A 135 5.14 -14.60 0.86
CA ASN A 135 4.99 -13.89 -0.42
C ASN A 135 5.32 -12.40 -0.33
N THR A 136 5.58 -11.76 -1.48
CA THR A 136 5.88 -10.32 -1.59
C THR A 136 4.73 -9.49 -2.16
N GLY A 137 3.79 -10.12 -2.89
CA GLY A 137 2.63 -9.46 -3.47
C GLY A 137 2.24 -10.08 -4.82
N TYR A 138 1.23 -9.49 -5.47
CA TYR A 138 0.81 -9.87 -6.82
C TYR A 138 1.76 -9.34 -7.90
N ILE A 139 1.79 -10.01 -9.05
CA ILE A 139 2.63 -9.63 -10.20
C ILE A 139 1.77 -9.30 -11.42
N TYR A 140 0.83 -10.17 -11.79
CA TYR A 140 -0.09 -9.94 -12.92
C TYR A 140 -1.37 -10.79 -12.79
N ILE A 141 -2.33 -10.48 -13.66
CA ILE A 141 -3.57 -11.24 -13.85
C ILE A 141 -3.56 -11.79 -15.27
N GLU A 142 -3.84 -13.07 -15.45
CA GLU A 142 -4.04 -13.68 -16.77
C GLU A 142 -5.27 -14.58 -16.72
N ASN A 143 -6.25 -14.37 -17.61
CA ASN A 143 -7.50 -15.13 -17.64
C ASN A 143 -8.22 -15.19 -16.28
N SER A 144 -8.26 -14.07 -15.55
CA SER A 144 -8.80 -13.96 -14.18
C SER A 144 -8.09 -14.84 -13.14
N ILE A 145 -6.84 -15.19 -13.39
CA ILE A 145 -5.97 -15.89 -12.44
C ILE A 145 -4.90 -14.92 -11.98
N ILE A 146 -4.77 -14.76 -10.66
CA ILE A 146 -3.76 -13.87 -10.05
C ILE A 146 -2.48 -14.66 -9.80
N TYR A 147 -1.39 -14.17 -10.37
CA TYR A 147 -0.04 -14.67 -10.13
C TYR A 147 0.68 -13.79 -9.13
N PHE A 148 1.41 -14.40 -8.20
CA PHE A 148 2.05 -13.71 -7.08
C PHE A 148 3.44 -14.26 -6.79
N GLN A 149 4.28 -13.45 -6.16
CA GLN A 149 5.69 -13.77 -5.99
C GLN A 149 6.00 -14.27 -4.58
N THR A 150 6.82 -15.33 -4.49
CA THR A 150 7.38 -15.82 -3.22
C THR A 150 8.59 -14.99 -2.78
N ARG A 151 8.85 -14.95 -1.47
CA ARG A 151 10.08 -14.34 -0.93
C ARG A 151 11.31 -15.16 -1.31
N LYS A 152 12.48 -14.51 -1.25
CA LYS A 152 13.77 -15.15 -1.50
C LYS A 152 13.93 -16.41 -0.64
N ASN A 153 14.35 -17.51 -1.28
CA ASN A 153 14.58 -18.84 -0.68
C ASN A 153 13.31 -19.55 -0.19
N ILE A 154 12.12 -19.14 -0.64
CA ILE A 154 10.88 -19.86 -0.41
C ILE A 154 10.52 -20.64 -1.68
N GLU A 155 10.39 -21.96 -1.55
CA GLU A 155 9.95 -22.83 -2.64
C GLU A 155 8.47 -22.58 -2.99
N THR A 156 8.18 -22.66 -4.29
CA THR A 156 6.83 -22.56 -4.80
C THR A 156 6.06 -23.84 -4.49
N THR A 157 4.85 -23.73 -3.96
CA THR A 157 3.95 -24.86 -3.67
C THR A 157 2.72 -24.87 -4.58
N SER A 158 2.60 -23.90 -5.48
CA SER A 158 1.49 -23.73 -6.40
C SER A 158 1.99 -23.21 -7.74
N ASN A 159 1.28 -23.56 -8.82
CA ASN A 159 1.54 -23.02 -10.17
C ASN A 159 1.22 -21.53 -10.30
N LEU A 160 0.56 -20.93 -9.30
CA LEU A 160 0.29 -19.50 -9.22
C LEU A 160 1.46 -18.70 -8.65
N GLU A 161 2.43 -19.40 -8.02
CA GLU A 161 3.57 -18.80 -7.35
C GLU A 161 4.75 -18.64 -8.30
N ILE A 162 5.27 -17.42 -8.37
CA ILE A 162 6.47 -17.07 -9.13
C ILE A 162 7.63 -16.94 -8.15
N GLU A 163 8.70 -17.70 -8.37
CA GLU A 163 9.90 -17.59 -7.56
C GLU A 163 10.50 -16.17 -7.63
N TYR A 164 11.03 -15.69 -6.50
CA TYR A 164 11.65 -14.36 -6.31
C TYR A 164 12.56 -13.90 -7.47
N PHE A 165 13.26 -14.81 -8.15
CA PHE A 165 14.15 -14.50 -9.28
C PHE A 165 13.55 -14.70 -10.68
N ASN A 166 12.43 -15.41 -10.82
CA ASN A 166 11.82 -15.61 -12.13
C ASN A 166 11.17 -14.32 -12.68
N PHE A 167 10.68 -13.44 -11.81
CA PHE A 167 10.20 -12.11 -12.21
C PHE A 167 11.29 -11.30 -12.94
N LEU A 168 12.54 -11.37 -12.48
CA LEU A 168 13.67 -10.66 -13.10
C LEU A 168 14.05 -11.24 -14.48
N ARG A 169 13.75 -12.53 -14.72
CA ARG A 169 13.96 -13.17 -16.03
C ARG A 169 12.85 -12.84 -17.02
N THR A 170 11.62 -12.61 -16.54
CA THR A 170 10.47 -12.27 -17.39
C THR A 170 10.41 -10.80 -17.82
N THR A 171 11.03 -9.88 -17.07
CA THR A 171 10.97 -8.41 -17.33
C THR A 171 12.29 -7.80 -17.81
N ASN A 172 13.30 -8.62 -18.10
CA ASN A 172 14.58 -8.20 -18.69
C ASN A 172 15.33 -7.06 -17.95
N LEU A 173 15.12 -6.91 -16.64
CA LEU A 173 15.78 -5.93 -15.77
C LEU A 173 15.52 -4.44 -16.09
N THR A 174 14.57 -4.09 -16.95
CA THR A 174 14.24 -2.67 -17.17
C THR A 174 13.35 -2.14 -16.06
N TRP A 175 13.95 -1.45 -15.08
CA TRP A 175 13.23 -0.63 -14.08
C TRP A 175 12.41 0.50 -14.72
N LEU A 176 12.59 0.73 -16.03
CA LEU A 176 11.87 1.71 -16.84
C LEU A 176 10.64 1.14 -17.55
N ASP A 177 10.53 -0.18 -17.68
CA ASP A 177 9.32 -0.83 -18.17
C ASP A 177 8.42 -1.17 -17.00
N LYS A 178 7.49 -0.27 -16.69
CA LYS A 178 6.38 -0.62 -15.81
C LYS A 178 5.56 -1.72 -16.49
N PRO A 179 5.16 -2.80 -15.77
CA PRO A 179 4.28 -3.80 -16.35
C PRO A 179 3.03 -3.12 -16.91
N ASN A 180 2.68 -3.47 -18.15
CA ASN A 180 1.52 -2.93 -18.82
C ASN A 180 0.32 -3.74 -18.32
N TRP A 181 -0.37 -3.22 -17.29
CA TRP A 181 -1.58 -3.82 -16.74
C TRP A 181 -2.73 -3.57 -17.72
N LYS A 182 -2.91 -4.47 -18.69
CA LYS A 182 -4.08 -4.52 -19.57
C LYS A 182 -4.98 -5.67 -19.17
#